data_AF-A0A847RFZ0-F1
#
_entry.id   AF-A0A847RFZ0-F1
#
_cell.length_a   1.000
_cell.length_b   1.000
_cell.length_c   1.000
_cell.angle_alpha   90.00
_cell.angle_beta   90.00
_cell.angle_gamma   90.00
#
_symmetry.space_group_name_H-M   'P 1'
#
loop_
_entity.id
_entity.type
_entity.pdbx_description
1 polymer ?
#
loop_
_entity_poly.entity_id
_entity_poly.type
_entity_poly.pdbx_seq_one_letter_code
_entity_poly.pdbx_strand_id
1 'polypeptide(L)'
;MPPKSLLGKAIQYNLNQWDKLTVYLTDYRVNIDNNRAERAIKPFVIGRKNWLFSNTGNGAKSSATLYSIIETAKANGLIPYDYLVRLFEELPRRKENDVINDLLPWNIKLT
;
A
#
# COMPACT_ATOMS: atom_id res chain seq x y z
N MET A 1 -15.56 31.79 -14.46
CA MET A 1 -14.09 31.91 -14.62
C MET A 1 -13.67 31.27 -15.94
N PRO A 2 -12.66 31.80 -16.64
CA PRO A 2 -12.21 31.24 -17.92
C PRO A 2 -11.68 29.80 -17.73
N PRO A 3 -12.28 28.77 -18.36
CA PRO A 3 -11.97 27.35 -18.13
C PRO A 3 -10.52 26.96 -18.42
N LYS A 4 -9.85 27.70 -19.32
CA LYS A 4 -8.46 27.42 -19.74
C LYS A 4 -7.40 28.02 -18.82
N SER A 5 -7.78 28.89 -17.88
CA SER A 5 -6.86 29.42 -16.86
C SER A 5 -6.36 28.30 -15.94
N LEU A 6 -5.18 28.46 -15.32
CA LEU A 6 -4.65 27.49 -14.35
C LEU A 6 -5.64 27.26 -13.19
N LEU A 7 -6.25 28.32 -12.69
CA LEU A 7 -7.27 28.25 -11.65
C LEU A 7 -8.54 27.53 -12.14
N GLY A 8 -8.99 27.82 -13.36
CA GLY A 8 -10.13 27.13 -13.99
C GLY A 8 -9.89 25.63 -14.11
N LYS A 9 -8.69 25.21 -14.52
CA LYS A 9 -8.29 23.80 -14.60
C LYS A 9 -8.26 23.13 -13.23
N ALA A 10 -7.72 23.79 -12.21
CA ALA A 10 -7.65 23.26 -10.85
C ALA A 10 -9.05 23.04 -10.25
N ILE A 11 -9.97 23.99 -10.45
CA ILE A 11 -11.36 23.86 -9.99
C ILE A 11 -12.07 22.74 -10.74
N GLN A 12 -11.94 22.68 -12.07
CA GLN A 12 -12.56 21.60 -12.84
C GLN A 12 -12.03 20.23 -12.39
N TYR A 13 -10.73 20.12 -12.13
CA TYR A 13 -10.15 18.89 -11.59
C TYR A 13 -10.73 18.52 -10.23
N ASN A 14 -10.85 19.48 -9.31
CA ASN A 14 -11.46 19.26 -7.99
C ASN A 14 -12.92 18.78 -8.11
N LEU A 15 -13.72 19.46 -8.93
CA LEU A 15 -15.12 19.08 -9.17
C LEU A 15 -15.22 17.66 -9.74
N ASN A 16 -14.34 17.28 -10.67
CA ASN A 16 -14.30 15.93 -11.24
C ASN A 16 -13.92 14.85 -10.21
N GLN A 17 -13.31 15.21 -9.07
CA GLN A 17 -12.98 14.29 -7.99
C GLN A 17 -13.92 14.40 -6.77
N TRP A 18 -14.93 15.28 -6.81
CA TRP A 18 -15.75 15.63 -5.66
C TRP A 18 -16.43 14.42 -5.01
N ASP A 19 -16.98 13.51 -5.84
CA ASP A 19 -17.64 12.29 -5.35
C ASP A 19 -16.67 11.39 -4.58
N LYS A 20 -15.38 11.37 -4.95
CA LYS A 20 -14.34 10.61 -4.24
C LYS A 20 -13.89 11.31 -2.96
N LEU A 21 -13.83 12.65 -2.98
CA LEU A 21 -13.41 13.47 -1.84
C LEU A 21 -14.44 13.47 -0.70
N THR A 22 -15.70 13.18 -1.00
CA THR A 22 -16.81 13.24 -0.05
C THR A 22 -17.27 11.87 0.46
N VAL A 23 -16.64 10.77 0.05
CA VAL A 23 -17.00 9.39 0.48
C VAL A 23 -17.00 9.24 2.00
N TYR A 24 -16.10 9.93 2.72
CA TYR A 24 -16.04 9.88 4.18
C TYR A 24 -17.32 10.38 4.88
N LEU A 25 -18.16 11.16 4.18
CA LEU A 25 -19.45 11.62 4.70
C LEU A 25 -20.50 10.50 4.73
N THR A 26 -20.31 9.45 3.92
CA THR A 26 -21.26 8.33 3.80
C THR A 26 -20.70 7.00 4.31
N ASP A 27 -19.38 6.82 4.33
CA ASP A 27 -18.70 5.65 4.88
C ASP A 27 -17.69 6.04 5.97
N TYR A 28 -18.04 5.77 7.23
CA TYR A 28 -17.21 6.10 8.40
C TYR A 28 -15.87 5.35 8.45
N ARG A 29 -15.70 4.28 7.66
CA ARG A 29 -14.46 3.49 7.61
C ARG A 29 -13.39 4.21 6.78
N VAL A 30 -13.78 5.21 5.99
CA VAL A 30 -12.89 6.00 5.14
C VAL A 30 -12.49 7.26 5.88
N ASN A 31 -11.19 7.53 5.96
CA ASN A 31 -10.69 8.76 6.55
C ASN A 31 -10.90 9.94 5.58
N ILE A 32 -11.08 11.15 6.14
CA ILE A 32 -11.19 12.40 5.38
C ILE A 32 -9.91 12.71 4.57
N ASP A 33 -8.77 12.20 5.03
CA ASP A 33 -7.46 12.39 4.41
C ASP A 33 -6.81 11.05 4.03
N ASN A 34 -5.82 11.15 3.16
CA ASN A 34 -5.00 10.02 2.69
C ASN A 34 -3.64 9.95 3.42
N ASN A 35 -3.42 10.66 4.54
CA ASN A 35 -2.11 10.78 5.19
C ASN A 35 -1.52 9.42 5.58
N ARG A 36 -2.37 8.45 5.94
CA ARG A 36 -1.93 7.09 6.23
C ARG A 36 -1.32 6.41 5.00
N ALA A 37 -1.97 6.53 3.84
CA ALA A 37 -1.48 5.96 2.59
C ALA A 37 -0.20 6.67 2.11
N GLU A 38 -0.14 8.00 2.21
CA GLU A 38 1.04 8.78 1.86
C GLU A 38 2.24 8.45 2.74
N ARG A 39 2.03 8.29 4.06
CA ARG A 39 3.10 7.85 4.97
C ARG A 39 3.59 6.44 4.65
N ALA A 40 2.70 5.51 4.30
CA ALA A 40 3.07 4.14 3.95
C ALA A 40 3.90 4.05 2.66
N ILE A 41 3.61 4.88 1.64
CA ILE A 41 4.36 4.85 0.38
C ILE A 41 5.68 5.65 0.44
N LYS A 42 5.81 6.60 1.37
CA LYS A 42 6.98 7.48 1.47
C LYS A 42 8.33 6.73 1.60
N PRO A 43 8.48 5.70 2.44
CA PRO A 43 9.72 4.90 2.51
C PRO A 43 10.10 4.27 1.17
N PHE A 44 9.12 3.78 0.40
CA PHE A 44 9.35 3.21 -0.93
C PHE A 44 9.85 4.27 -1.91
N VAL A 45 9.22 5.46 -1.93
CA VAL A 45 9.63 6.57 -2.81
C VAL A 45 11.06 7.02 -2.50
N ILE A 46 11.42 7.14 -1.21
CA ILE A 46 12.77 7.50 -0.78
C ILE A 46 13.76 6.39 -1.15
N GLY A 47 13.42 5.12 -0.87
CA GLY A 47 14.25 3.96 -1.18
C GLY A 47 14.56 3.85 -2.67
N ARG A 48 13.55 3.99 -3.53
CA ARG A 48 13.71 3.95 -5.00
C ARG A 48 14.75 4.95 -5.52
N LYS A 49 14.86 6.13 -4.90
CA LYS A 49 15.88 7.13 -5.28
C LYS A 49 17.31 6.65 -4.99
N ASN A 50 17.48 5.78 -3.99
CA ASN A 50 18.76 5.26 -3.53
C ASN A 50 19.12 3.87 -4.08
N TRP A 51 18.15 3.15 -4.64
CA TRP A 51 18.39 1.83 -5.24
C TRP A 51 18.89 1.96 -6.68
N LEU A 52 20.22 1.88 -6.83
CA LEU A 52 20.97 2.12 -8.07
C LEU A 52 20.58 1.24 -9.29
N PHE A 53 19.65 0.28 -9.15
CA PHE A 53 19.24 -0.64 -10.22
C PHE A 53 17.72 -0.82 -10.34
N SER A 54 16.91 0.09 -9.78
CA SER A 54 15.44 0.07 -9.89
C SER A 54 14.92 0.70 -11.19
N ASN A 55 15.35 0.18 -12.35
CA ASN A 55 15.10 0.82 -13.65
C ASN A 55 14.24 -0.01 -14.63
N THR A 56 13.63 -1.10 -14.17
CA THR A 56 12.77 -1.95 -15.01
C THR A 56 11.35 -2.01 -14.43
N GLY A 57 10.34 -2.14 -15.31
CA GLY A 57 8.95 -2.33 -14.89
C GLY A 57 8.75 -3.59 -14.04
N ASN A 58 9.47 -4.67 -14.35
CA ASN A 58 9.47 -5.90 -13.56
C ASN A 58 10.03 -5.67 -12.15
N GLY A 59 11.16 -4.95 -12.03
CA GLY A 59 11.72 -4.58 -10.73
C GLY A 59 10.76 -3.71 -9.92
N ALA A 60 10.12 -2.73 -10.55
CA ALA A 60 9.11 -1.89 -9.91
C ALA A 60 7.93 -2.71 -9.37
N LYS A 61 7.43 -3.68 -10.16
CA LYS A 61 6.34 -4.59 -9.76
C LYS A 61 6.76 -5.46 -8.57
N SER A 62 7.92 -6.11 -8.64
CA SER A 62 8.41 -6.97 -7.55
C SER A 62 8.61 -6.19 -6.25
N SER A 63 9.22 -5.00 -6.32
CA SER A 63 9.42 -4.16 -5.15
C SER A 63 8.10 -3.65 -4.58
N ALA A 64 7.13 -3.28 -5.42
CA ALA A 64 5.79 -2.89 -4.98
C ALA A 64 5.07 -4.04 -4.25
N THR A 65 5.18 -5.27 -4.75
CA THR A 65 4.62 -6.46 -4.08
C THR A 65 5.24 -6.66 -2.70
N LEU A 66 6.57 -6.66 -2.61
CA LEU A 66 7.28 -6.84 -1.34
C LEU A 66 6.91 -5.76 -0.31
N TYR A 67 6.91 -4.49 -0.73
CA TYR A 67 6.51 -3.40 0.16
C TYR A 67 5.05 -3.48 0.58
N SER A 68 4.15 -3.94 -0.31
CA SER A 68 2.75 -4.15 0.04
C SER A 68 2.61 -5.19 1.16
N ILE A 69 3.37 -6.28 1.11
CA ILE A 69 3.40 -7.30 2.17
C ILE A 69 3.89 -6.68 3.50
N ILE A 70 5.00 -5.95 3.46
CA ILE A 70 5.60 -5.30 4.64
C ILE A 70 4.66 -4.27 5.27
N GLU A 71 4.10 -3.36 4.47
CA GLU A 71 3.19 -2.32 4.97
C GLU A 71 1.87 -2.92 5.48
N THR A 72 1.40 -4.02 4.88
CA THR A 72 0.23 -4.75 5.41
C THR A 72 0.55 -5.39 6.76
N ALA A 73 1.75 -5.98 6.95
CA ALA A 73 2.17 -6.52 8.24
C ALA A 73 2.21 -5.43 9.32
N LYS A 74 2.83 -4.28 9.03
CA LYS A 74 2.84 -3.11 9.94
C LYS A 74 1.43 -2.62 10.26
N ALA A 75 0.55 -2.56 9.26
CA ALA A 75 -0.84 -2.13 9.43
C ALA A 75 -1.65 -3.06 10.35
N ASN A 76 -1.22 -4.31 10.52
CA ASN A 76 -1.79 -5.28 11.46
C ASN A 76 -1.00 -5.38 12.78
N GLY A 77 -0.09 -4.45 13.04
CA GLY A 77 0.68 -4.39 14.30
C GLY A 77 1.82 -5.41 14.39
N LEU A 78 2.17 -6.08 13.29
CA LEU A 78 3.25 -7.07 13.28
C LEU A 78 4.61 -6.40 13.07
N ILE A 79 5.64 -7.00 13.65
CA ILE A 79 7.04 -6.72 13.29
C ILE A 79 7.31 -7.37 11.93
N PRO A 80 7.63 -6.60 10.87
CA PRO A 80 7.74 -7.15 9.52
C PRO A 80 8.82 -8.21 9.36
N TYR A 81 9.91 -8.10 10.13
CA TYR A 81 10.99 -9.08 10.11
C TYR A 81 10.47 -10.46 10.56
N ASP A 82 9.87 -10.54 11.75
CA ASP A 82 9.33 -11.79 12.32
C ASP A 82 8.26 -12.39 11.40
N TYR A 83 7.40 -11.53 10.84
CA TYR A 83 6.39 -11.96 9.87
C TYR A 83 7.02 -12.60 8.63
N LEU A 84 8.01 -11.95 8.00
CA LEU A 84 8.69 -12.49 6.83
C LEU A 84 9.46 -13.77 7.13
N VAL A 85 10.14 -13.85 8.27
CA VAL A 85 10.81 -15.08 8.73
C VAL A 85 9.79 -16.22 8.81
N ARG A 86 8.66 -15.99 9.47
CA ARG A 86 7.63 -17.03 9.60
C ARG A 86 7.05 -17.45 8.25
N LEU A 87 6.82 -16.49 7.32
CA LEU A 87 6.40 -16.82 5.96
C LEU A 87 7.44 -17.71 5.25
N PHE A 88 8.73 -17.39 5.34
CA PHE A 88 9.78 -18.16 4.69
C PHE A 88 10.00 -19.54 5.33
N GLU A 89 9.66 -19.73 6.59
CA GLU A 89 9.70 -21.04 7.25
C GLU A 89 8.50 -21.93 6.89
N GLU A 90 7.31 -21.34 6.77
CA GLU A 90 6.07 -22.09 6.55
C GLU A 90 5.76 -22.34 5.08
N LEU A 91 5.97 -21.35 4.20
CA LEU A 91 5.61 -21.47 2.79
C LEU A 91 6.28 -22.65 2.07
N PRO A 92 7.58 -22.96 2.29
CA PRO A 92 8.20 -24.13 1.67
C PRO A 92 7.61 -25.47 2.11
N ARG A 93 6.90 -25.50 3.25
CA ARG A 93 6.21 -26.71 3.76
C ARG A 93 4.84 -26.89 3.13
N ARG A 94 4.31 -25.90 2.42
CA ARG A 94 2.99 -25.92 1.78
C ARG A 94 3.06 -26.47 0.37
N LYS A 95 2.00 -27.16 -0.04
CA LYS A 95 1.75 -27.53 -1.44
C LYS A 95 1.16 -26.35 -2.19
N GLU A 96 1.26 -26.38 -3.52
CA GLU A 96 0.86 -25.28 -4.42
C GLU A 96 -0.61 -24.82 -4.23
N ASN A 97 -1.48 -25.70 -3.74
CA ASN A 97 -2.91 -25.42 -3.52
C ASN A 97 -3.34 -25.41 -2.05
N ASP A 98 -2.38 -25.43 -1.11
CA ASP A 98 -2.73 -25.35 0.29
C ASP A 98 -3.30 -23.96 0.62
N VAL A 99 -4.34 -23.94 1.45
CA VAL A 99 -4.91 -22.70 1.97
C VAL A 99 -3.91 -22.09 2.96
N ILE A 100 -3.43 -20.88 2.67
CA ILE A 100 -2.45 -20.13 3.48
C ILE A 100 -3.08 -19.02 4.34
N ASN A 101 -4.38 -19.11 4.62
CA ASN A 101 -5.11 -18.07 5.36
C ASN A 101 -4.56 -17.88 6.78
N ASP A 102 -3.98 -18.91 7.38
CA ASP A 102 -3.32 -18.88 8.67
C ASP A 102 -2.04 -18.02 8.67
N LEU A 103 -1.43 -17.82 7.48
CA LEU A 103 -0.25 -16.99 7.30
C LEU A 103 -0.59 -15.52 7.00
N LEU A 104 -1.87 -15.16 6.88
CA LEU A 104 -2.26 -13.77 6.61
C LEU A 104 -1.96 -12.87 7.82
N PRO A 105 -1.63 -11.57 7.61
CA PRO A 105 -1.21 -10.66 8.68
C PRO A 105 -2.21 -10.50 9.84
N TRP A 106 -3.49 -10.73 9.60
CA TRP A 106 -4.55 -10.63 10.62
C TRP A 106 -4.89 -11.96 11.31
N ASN A 107 -4.33 -13.08 10.83
CA ASN A 107 -4.57 -14.42 11.37
C ASN A 107 -3.34 -15.05 12.01
N ILE A 108 -2.15 -14.63 11.58
CA ILE A 108 -0.88 -15.20 12.02
C ILE A 108 -0.62 -14.87 13.49
N LYS A 109 -0.16 -15.86 14.24
CA LYS A 109 0.31 -15.70 15.62
C LYS A 109 1.82 -15.78 15.64
N LEU A 110 2.46 -14.64 15.83
CA LEU A 110 3.90 -14.55 16.10
C LEU A 110 4.11 -14.73 17.61
N THR A 111 5.06 -15.58 17.98
CA THR A 111 5.42 -15.84 19.39
C THR A 111 6.48 -14.85 19.84
#